data_AF-A0A662GX13-F1
#
_entry.id   AF-A0A662GX13-F1
#
_cell.length_a   1.000
_cell.length_b   1.000
_cell.length_c   1.000
_cell.angle_alpha   90.00
_cell.angle_beta   90.00
_cell.angle_gamma   90.00
#
_symmetry.space_group_name_H-M   'P 1'
#
loop_
_entity.id
_entity.type
_entity.pdbx_description
1 polymer ?
#
loop_
_entity_poly.entity_id
_entity_poly.type
_entity_poly.pdbx_seq_one_letter_code
_entity_poly.pdbx_strand_id
1 'polypeptide(L)'
;MRSITAEEIVELFRKDIRARKMFAELLVIEPDMRLVLINAILRDVATKQDIERLKDSITRLGERIAKLEGAYGELTERIGDLDKRIDSLDRRIDSLDKRIDTVTKISWATLLAIIGTLIAIILQPLLGG
;
A
#
# COMPACT_ATOMS: atom_id res chain seq x y z
N MET A 1 19.65 -50.26 36.94
CA MET A 1 20.46 -50.02 35.73
C MET A 1 20.22 -48.60 35.27
N ARG A 2 21.25 -47.81 34.98
CA ARG A 2 21.09 -46.46 34.41
C ARG A 2 20.67 -46.58 32.94
N SER A 3 19.70 -45.77 32.50
CA SER A 3 19.29 -45.67 31.11
C SER A 3 20.30 -44.85 30.33
N ILE A 4 20.75 -45.35 29.19
CA ILE A 4 21.63 -44.64 28.26
C ILE A 4 20.88 -43.46 27.62
N THR A 5 21.53 -42.30 27.51
CA THR A 5 20.98 -41.10 26.83
C THR A 5 21.33 -41.06 25.34
N ALA A 6 20.62 -40.22 24.56
CA ALA A 6 20.90 -40.04 23.14
C ALA A 6 22.31 -39.48 22.90
N GLU A 7 22.75 -38.50 23.72
CA GLU A 7 24.11 -37.99 23.69
C GLU A 7 25.16 -39.06 23.98
N GLU A 8 24.91 -39.96 24.94
CA GLU A 8 25.82 -41.07 25.26
C GLU A 8 25.95 -42.06 24.10
N ILE A 9 24.86 -42.38 23.39
CA ILE A 9 24.88 -43.24 22.19
C ILE A 9 25.73 -42.61 21.09
N VAL A 10 25.54 -41.30 20.84
CA VAL A 10 26.27 -40.57 19.80
C VAL A 10 27.77 -40.53 20.11
N GLU A 11 28.15 -40.32 21.37
CA GLU A 11 29.55 -40.32 21.79
C GLU A 11 30.20 -41.70 21.67
N LEU A 12 29.48 -42.78 21.99
CA LEU A 12 29.94 -44.16 21.78
C LEU A 12 30.18 -44.44 20.29
N PHE A 13 29.27 -44.00 19.41
CA PHE A 13 29.42 -44.12 17.96
C PHE A 13 30.56 -43.28 17.40
N ARG A 14 30.79 -42.06 17.89
CA ARG A 14 31.91 -41.22 17.45
C ARG A 14 33.25 -41.88 17.72
N LYS A 15 33.41 -42.46 18.92
CA LYS A 15 34.64 -43.10 19.38
C LYS A 15 34.95 -44.40 18.63
N ASP A 16 33.95 -45.11 18.10
CA ASP A 16 34.14 -46.35 17.36
C ASP A 16 33.90 -46.19 15.84
N ILE A 17 35.00 -46.20 15.06
CA ILE A 17 34.97 -46.13 13.59
C ILE A 17 34.26 -47.35 12.97
N ARG A 18 34.40 -48.53 13.55
CA ARG A 18 33.78 -49.76 13.03
C ARG A 18 32.27 -49.72 13.23
N ALA A 19 31.81 -49.23 14.38
CA ALA A 19 30.38 -49.03 14.64
C ALA A 19 29.76 -48.08 13.59
N ARG A 20 30.45 -46.97 13.26
CA ARG A 20 30.00 -46.05 12.20
C ARG A 20 29.94 -46.70 10.82
N LYS A 21 30.98 -47.45 10.44
CA LYS A 21 30.99 -48.15 9.14
C LYS A 21 29.89 -49.21 9.07
N MET A 22 29.74 -50.02 10.11
CA MET A 22 28.72 -51.06 10.17
C MET A 22 27.30 -50.47 10.13
N PHE A 23 27.05 -49.35 10.82
CA PHE A 23 25.76 -48.66 10.72
C PHE A 23 25.52 -48.07 9.32
N ALA A 24 26.53 -47.50 8.68
CA ALA A 24 26.42 -47.03 7.30
C ALA A 24 26.14 -48.18 6.32
N GLU A 25 26.79 -49.34 6.51
CA GLU A 25 26.54 -50.55 5.73
C GLU A 25 25.11 -51.07 5.95
N LEU A 26 24.62 -51.10 7.19
CA LEU A 26 23.23 -51.47 7.52
C LEU A 26 22.22 -50.57 6.83
N LEU A 27 22.44 -49.25 6.80
CA LEU A 27 21.58 -48.30 6.08
C LEU A 27 21.53 -48.52 4.56
N VAL A 28 22.55 -49.15 3.98
CA VAL A 28 22.62 -49.43 2.54
C VAL A 28 22.03 -50.81 2.22
N ILE A 29 22.37 -51.80 3.03
CA ILE A 29 22.10 -53.22 2.80
C ILE A 29 20.70 -53.59 3.31
N GLU A 30 20.28 -53.09 4.46
CA GLU A 30 18.98 -53.42 5.06
C GLU A 30 17.89 -52.42 4.62
N PRO A 31 16.90 -52.87 3.83
CA PRO A 31 15.85 -51.99 3.32
C PRO A 31 15.03 -51.34 4.44
N ASP A 32 14.80 -52.07 5.54
CA ASP A 32 13.96 -51.62 6.65
C ASP A 32 14.62 -50.47 7.44
N MET A 33 15.92 -50.60 7.74
CA MET A 33 16.71 -49.54 8.39
C MET A 33 16.76 -48.28 7.54
N ARG A 34 16.92 -48.44 6.21
CA ARG A 34 16.84 -47.32 5.26
C ARG A 34 15.46 -46.66 5.28
N LEU A 35 14.39 -47.44 5.33
CA LEU A 35 13.02 -46.93 5.35
C LEU A 35 12.73 -46.14 6.63
N VAL A 36 13.20 -46.63 7.78
CA VAL A 36 13.11 -45.93 9.08
C VAL A 36 13.85 -44.60 9.04
N LEU A 37 15.09 -44.58 8.50
CA LEU A 37 15.86 -43.34 8.36
C LEU A 37 15.18 -42.35 7.39
N ILE A 38 14.69 -42.82 6.25
CA ILE A 38 13.96 -42.00 5.26
C ILE A 38 12.69 -41.42 5.88
N ASN A 39 11.89 -42.23 6.60
CA ASN A 39 10.68 -41.74 7.26
C ASN A 39 10.97 -40.74 8.37
N ALA A 40 12.07 -40.92 9.12
CA ALA A 40 12.51 -39.97 10.13
C ALA A 40 12.90 -38.63 9.48
N ILE A 41 13.66 -38.64 8.39
CA ILE A 41 14.08 -37.43 7.66
C ILE A 41 12.90 -36.76 6.94
N LEU A 42 11.99 -37.56 6.34
CA LEU A 42 10.83 -37.05 5.59
C LEU A 42 9.90 -36.18 6.44
N ARG A 43 9.86 -36.38 7.75
CA ARG A 43 9.04 -35.57 8.67
C ARG A 43 9.57 -34.15 8.82
N ASP A 44 10.85 -33.92 8.62
CA ASP A 44 11.52 -32.63 8.82
C ASP A 44 11.78 -31.86 7.50
N VAL A 45 11.51 -32.47 6.35
CA VAL A 45 11.68 -31.84 5.03
C VAL A 45 10.33 -31.51 4.39
N ALA A 46 10.25 -30.34 3.75
CA ALA A 46 9.05 -29.97 2.99
C ALA A 46 8.82 -30.96 1.83
N THR A 47 7.58 -31.45 1.71
CA THR A 47 7.24 -32.38 0.63
C THR A 47 7.01 -31.61 -0.68
N LYS A 48 7.03 -32.34 -1.81
CA LYS A 48 6.66 -31.76 -3.11
C LYS A 48 5.25 -31.15 -3.10
N GLN A 49 4.33 -31.72 -2.32
CA GLN A 49 2.97 -31.20 -2.19
C GLN A 49 2.94 -29.84 -1.48
N ASP A 50 3.77 -29.65 -0.45
CA ASP A 50 3.87 -28.38 0.27
C ASP A 50 4.43 -27.28 -0.65
N ILE A 51 5.41 -27.64 -1.48
CA ILE A 51 5.99 -26.74 -2.48
C ILE A 51 4.94 -26.35 -3.53
N GLU A 52 4.13 -27.29 -4.02
CA GLU A 52 3.09 -26.97 -5.01
C GLU A 52 2.01 -26.06 -4.40
N ARG A 53 1.59 -26.32 -3.15
CA ARG A 53 0.65 -25.42 -2.43
C ARG A 53 1.22 -24.02 -2.24
N LEU A 54 2.52 -23.92 -1.96
CA LEU A 54 3.19 -22.63 -1.83
C LEU A 54 3.24 -21.91 -3.19
N LYS A 55 3.55 -22.63 -4.27
CA LYS A 55 3.57 -22.09 -5.63
C LYS A 55 2.19 -21.58 -6.04
N ASP A 56 1.13 -22.34 -5.79
CA ASP A 56 -0.25 -21.91 -6.04
C ASP A 56 -0.60 -20.64 -5.25
N SER A 57 -0.15 -20.57 -3.99
CA SER A 57 -0.35 -19.39 -3.14
C SER A 57 0.39 -18.18 -3.70
N ILE A 58 1.62 -18.36 -4.17
CA ILE A 58 2.42 -17.31 -4.82
C ILE A 58 1.75 -16.83 -6.10
N THR A 59 1.25 -17.73 -6.94
CA THR A 59 0.52 -17.37 -8.16
C THR A 59 -0.73 -16.55 -7.84
N ARG A 60 -1.54 -16.97 -6.85
CA ARG A 60 -2.72 -16.21 -6.41
C ARG A 60 -2.35 -14.84 -5.84
N LEU A 61 -1.24 -14.73 -5.12
CA LEU A 61 -0.74 -13.44 -4.65
C LEU A 61 -0.33 -12.54 -5.82
N GLY A 62 0.35 -13.09 -6.84
CA GLY A 62 0.68 -12.37 -8.06
C GLY A 62 -0.55 -11.81 -8.77
N GLU A 63 -1.61 -12.61 -8.92
CA GLU A 63 -2.87 -12.15 -9.51
C GLU A 63 -3.54 -11.03 -8.70
N ARG A 64 -3.50 -11.11 -7.36
CA ARG A 64 -4.02 -10.06 -6.48
C ARG A 64 -3.22 -8.77 -6.59
N ILE A 65 -1.89 -8.86 -6.69
CA ILE A 65 -1.01 -7.71 -6.90
C ILE A 65 -1.33 -7.03 -8.23
N ALA A 66 -1.44 -7.79 -9.32
CA ALA A 66 -1.78 -7.23 -10.63
C ALA A 66 -3.13 -6.49 -10.64
N LYS A 67 -4.14 -7.01 -9.93
CA LYS A 67 -5.44 -6.33 -9.75
C LYS A 67 -5.30 -5.02 -8.96
N LEU A 68 -4.47 -5.01 -7.91
CA LEU A 68 -4.21 -3.81 -7.12
C LEU A 68 -3.46 -2.75 -7.94
N GLU A 69 -2.48 -3.15 -8.74
CA GLU A 69 -1.76 -2.25 -9.65
C GLU A 69 -2.71 -1.60 -10.66
N GLY A 70 -3.63 -2.37 -11.24
CA GLY A 70 -4.67 -1.84 -12.14
C GLY A 70 -5.58 -0.82 -11.45
N ALA A 71 -6.11 -1.16 -10.28
CA ALA A 71 -6.96 -0.25 -9.50
C ALA A 71 -6.21 1.04 -9.06
N TYR A 72 -4.93 0.92 -8.74
CA TYR A 72 -4.07 2.06 -8.42
C TYR A 72 -3.86 2.98 -9.62
N GLY A 73 -3.68 2.41 -10.81
CA GLY A 73 -3.61 3.16 -12.07
C GLY A 73 -4.88 3.98 -12.31
N GLU A 74 -6.05 3.33 -12.24
CA GLU A 74 -7.34 4.01 -12.42
C GLU A 74 -7.56 5.13 -11.38
N LEU A 75 -7.18 4.89 -10.12
CA LEU A 75 -7.26 5.91 -9.08
C LEU A 75 -6.36 7.12 -9.39
N THR A 76 -5.15 6.87 -9.88
CA THR A 76 -4.20 7.93 -10.26
C THR A 76 -4.75 8.78 -11.40
N GLU A 77 -5.36 8.17 -12.41
CA GLU A 77 -6.02 8.90 -13.51
C GLU A 77 -7.17 9.77 -13.00
N ARG A 78 -8.04 9.20 -12.14
CA ARG A 78 -9.17 9.94 -11.54
C ARG A 78 -8.70 11.13 -10.70
N ILE A 79 -7.60 11.00 -9.96
CA ILE A 79 -7.00 12.11 -9.21
C ILE A 79 -6.52 13.19 -10.18
N GLY A 80 -5.80 12.82 -11.26
CA GLY A 80 -5.35 13.78 -12.26
C GLY A 80 -6.49 14.54 -12.95
N ASP A 81 -7.64 13.91 -13.16
CA ASP A 81 -8.83 14.58 -13.68
C ASP A 81 -9.53 15.48 -12.65
N LEU A 82 -9.48 15.14 -11.37
CA LEU A 82 -9.93 16.01 -10.30
C LEU A 82 -9.07 17.27 -10.19
N ASP A 83 -7.74 17.14 -10.30
CA ASP A 83 -6.83 18.28 -10.28
C ASP A 83 -7.15 19.28 -11.40
N LYS A 84 -7.37 18.80 -12.64
CA LYS A 84 -7.78 19.67 -13.76
C LYS A 84 -9.12 20.37 -13.50
N ARG A 85 -10.07 19.69 -12.85
CA ARG A 85 -11.37 20.27 -12.51
C ARG A 85 -11.23 21.35 -11.43
N ILE A 86 -10.34 21.15 -10.46
CA ILE A 86 -10.00 22.13 -9.43
C ILE A 86 -9.37 23.37 -10.09
N ASP A 87 -8.37 23.20 -10.96
CA ASP A 87 -7.77 24.32 -11.72
C ASP A 87 -8.82 25.12 -12.52
N SER A 88 -9.79 24.43 -13.12
CA SER A 88 -10.89 25.07 -13.84
C SER A 88 -11.82 25.86 -12.91
N LEU A 89 -12.09 25.33 -11.70
CA LEU A 89 -12.89 26.03 -10.70
C LEU A 89 -12.18 27.26 -10.16
N ASP A 90 -10.88 27.18 -9.88
CA ASP A 90 -10.08 28.32 -9.41
C ASP A 90 -10.14 29.49 -10.40
N ARG A 91 -9.97 29.20 -11.71
CA ARG A 91 -10.11 30.24 -12.75
C ARG A 91 -11.51 30.86 -12.81
N ARG A 92 -12.55 30.08 -12.53
CA ARG A 92 -13.93 30.58 -12.48
C ARG A 92 -14.15 31.46 -11.25
N ILE A 93 -13.56 31.10 -10.11
CA ILE A 93 -13.59 31.91 -8.89
C ILE A 93 -12.87 33.24 -9.13
N ASP A 94 -11.67 33.24 -9.71
CA ASP A 94 -10.94 34.46 -10.06
C ASP A 94 -11.76 35.39 -10.99
N SER A 95 -12.50 34.81 -11.93
CA SER A 95 -13.38 35.56 -12.83
C SER A 95 -14.57 36.16 -12.09
N LEU A 96 -15.16 35.43 -11.15
CA LEU A 96 -16.26 35.91 -10.31
C LEU A 96 -15.79 37.03 -9.38
N ASP A 97 -14.63 36.90 -8.75
CA ASP A 97 -14.05 37.92 -7.87
C ASP A 97 -13.85 39.24 -8.62
N LYS A 98 -13.30 39.19 -9.85
CA LYS A 98 -13.17 40.39 -10.70
C LYS A 98 -14.51 41.05 -11.01
N ARG A 99 -15.56 40.25 -11.26
CA ARG A 99 -16.90 40.78 -11.53
C ARG A 99 -17.51 41.41 -10.29
N ILE A 100 -17.33 40.79 -9.13
CA ILE A 100 -17.77 41.33 -7.83
C ILE A 100 -17.06 42.65 -7.54
N ASP A 101 -15.75 42.74 -7.78
CA ASP A 101 -14.99 43.98 -7.64
C ASP A 101 -15.54 45.09 -8.55
N THR A 102 -15.84 44.77 -9.82
CA THR A 102 -16.46 45.73 -10.75
C THR A 102 -17.82 46.20 -10.23
N VAL A 103 -18.69 45.29 -9.80
CA VAL A 103 -20.02 45.64 -9.25
C VAL A 103 -19.88 46.51 -8.00
N THR A 104 -18.94 46.19 -7.12
CA THR A 104 -18.67 46.94 -5.90
C THR A 104 -18.23 48.37 -6.22
N LYS A 105 -17.28 48.53 -7.16
CA LYS A 105 -16.80 49.85 -7.61
C LYS A 105 -17.91 50.69 -8.23
N ILE A 106 -18.73 50.10 -9.10
CA ILE A 106 -19.86 50.79 -9.72
C ILE A 106 -20.88 51.21 -8.65
N SER A 107 -21.16 50.35 -7.68
CA SER A 107 -22.10 50.65 -6.58
C SER A 107 -21.64 51.84 -5.74
N TRP A 108 -20.33 51.93 -5.41
CA TRP A 108 -19.79 53.12 -4.74
C TRP A 108 -19.86 54.37 -5.60
N ALA A 109 -19.55 54.27 -6.89
CA ALA A 109 -19.61 55.40 -7.81
C ALA A 109 -21.04 55.96 -7.97
N THR A 110 -22.05 55.08 -8.10
CA THR A 110 -23.46 55.51 -8.21
C THR A 110 -23.96 56.11 -6.91
N LEU A 111 -23.61 55.54 -5.75
CA LEU A 111 -23.94 56.12 -4.44
C LEU A 111 -23.35 57.53 -4.29
N LEU A 112 -22.07 57.72 -4.64
CA LEU A 112 -21.42 59.03 -4.59
C LEU A 112 -22.09 60.04 -5.53
N ALA A 113 -22.45 59.62 -6.75
CA ALA A 113 -23.16 60.48 -7.70
C ALA A 113 -24.52 60.93 -7.16
N ILE A 114 -25.32 60.00 -6.59
CA ILE A 114 -26.62 60.30 -5.99
C ILE A 114 -26.47 61.29 -4.83
N ILE A 115 -25.51 61.05 -3.92
CA ILE A 115 -25.24 61.95 -2.79
C ILE A 115 -24.87 63.36 -3.30
N GLY A 116 -23.98 63.45 -4.28
CA GLY A 116 -23.60 64.73 -4.89
C GLY A 116 -24.78 65.48 -5.49
N THR A 117 -25.66 64.78 -6.22
CA THR A 117 -26.90 65.36 -6.77
C THR A 117 -27.84 65.85 -5.66
N LEU A 118 -28.03 65.06 -4.60
CA LEU A 118 -28.88 65.45 -3.47
C LEU A 118 -28.35 66.70 -2.76
N ILE A 119 -27.03 66.78 -2.52
CA ILE A 119 -26.40 67.96 -1.91
C ILE A 119 -26.63 69.21 -2.77
N ALA A 120 -26.43 69.10 -4.08
CA ALA A 120 -26.64 70.22 -5.00
C ALA A 120 -28.09 70.74 -4.97
N ILE A 121 -29.07 69.84 -4.95
CA ILE A 121 -30.49 70.19 -4.85
C ILE A 121 -30.80 70.91 -3.52
N ILE A 122 -30.24 70.45 -2.41
CA ILE A 122 -30.46 71.03 -1.08
C ILE A 122 -29.82 72.43 -0.96
N LEU A 123 -28.65 72.65 -1.55
CA LEU A 123 -27.91 73.92 -1.46
C LEU A 123 -28.39 75.01 -2.43
N GLN A 124 -29.00 74.64 -3.56
CA GLN A 124 -29.48 75.58 -4.58
C GLN A 124 -30.35 76.74 -4.03
N PRO A 125 -31.37 76.51 -3.17
CA PRO A 125 -32.16 77.61 -2.59
C PRO A 125 -31.40 78.46 -1.57
N LEU A 126 -30.27 78.00 -1.02
CA LEU A 126 -29.48 78.73 -0.03
C LEU A 126 -28.50 79.75 -0.66
N LEU A 127 -28.14 79.55 -1.94
CA LEU A 127 -27.22 80.40 -2.70
C LEU A 127 -27.93 81.39 -3.63
N GLY A 128 -29.20 81.15 -3.94
CA GLY A 128 -30.01 81.95 -4.88
C GLY A 128 -30.95 82.97 -4.22
N GLY A 129 -30.82 83.18 -2.91
CA GLY A 129 -31.58 84.16 -2.13
C GLY A 129 -30.71 85.28 -1.56
#